data_AF-A0A387BJ37-F1
#
_entry.id   AF-A0A387BJ37-F1
#
_cell.length_a   1.000
_cell.length_b   1.000
_cell.length_c   1.000
_cell.angle_alpha   90.00
_cell.angle_beta   90.00
_cell.angle_gamma   90.00
#
_symmetry.space_group_name_H-M   'P 1'
#
loop_
_entity.id
_entity.type
_entity.pdbx_description
1 polymer ?
#
loop_
_entity_poly.entity_id
_entity_poly.type
_entity_poly.pdbx_seq_one_letter_code
_entity_poly.pdbx_strand_id
1 'polypeptide(L)' 'MADRKGFWGFYQKANRVVRTFTGPAQIGAGHPEAPEIRRADAACPICGRPMNEHTVLRHDDQREPTRLVCPTV' A
#
# COMPACT_ATOMS: atom_id res chain seq x y z
N MET A 1 12.17 -12.07 -36.74
CA MET A 1 12.21 -10.91 -35.81
C MET A 1 11.20 -9.85 -36.22
N ALA A 2 9.98 -10.28 -36.59
CA ALA A 2 8.85 -9.40 -36.81
C ALA A 2 8.01 -9.36 -35.53
N ASP A 3 7.22 -8.31 -35.37
CA ASP A 3 6.13 -8.18 -34.38
C ASP A 3 6.44 -7.61 -32.97
N ARG A 4 7.68 -7.44 -32.53
CA ARG A 4 7.91 -6.76 -31.22
C ARG A 4 7.46 -5.29 -31.24
N LYS A 5 7.56 -4.61 -32.39
CA LYS A 5 7.05 -3.24 -32.58
C LYS A 5 5.53 -3.18 -32.70
N GLY A 6 4.90 -4.18 -33.33
CA GLY A 6 3.45 -4.26 -33.50
C GLY A 6 2.73 -4.51 -32.18
N PHE A 7 3.17 -5.53 -31.44
CA PHE A 7 2.72 -5.82 -30.09
C PHE A 7 2.89 -4.61 -29.15
N TRP A 8 4.05 -3.95 -29.14
CA TRP A 8 4.29 -2.79 -28.28
C TRP A 8 3.42 -1.58 -28.65
N GLY A 9 3.18 -1.35 -29.94
CA GLY A 9 2.26 -0.31 -30.41
C GLY A 9 0.81 -0.58 -29.99
N PHE A 10 0.34 -1.82 -30.13
CA PHE A 10 -0.98 -2.26 -29.65
C PHE A 10 -1.10 -2.11 -28.13
N TYR A 11 -0.09 -2.59 -27.38
CA TYR A 11 -0.03 -2.51 -25.93
C TYR A 11 -0.10 -1.06 -25.42
N GLN A 12 0.62 -0.13 -26.05
CA GLN A 12 0.57 1.29 -25.69
C GLN A 12 -0.80 1.92 -25.98
N LYS A 13 -1.45 1.53 -27.08
CA LYS A 13 -2.80 2.00 -27.42
C LYS A 13 -3.83 1.49 -26.41
N ALA A 14 -3.76 0.21 -26.04
CA ALA A 14 -4.62 -0.39 -25.02
C ALA A 14 -4.42 0.31 -23.65
N ASN A 15 -3.16 0.50 -23.23
CA ASN A 15 -2.84 1.21 -21.99
C ASN A 15 -3.36 2.65 -21.96
N ARG A 16 -3.37 3.36 -23.11
CA ARG A 16 -3.93 4.71 -23.20
C ARG A 16 -5.44 4.70 -22.90
N VAL A 17 -6.17 3.74 -23.44
CA VAL A 17 -7.62 3.58 -23.21
C VAL A 17 -7.89 3.20 -21.76
N VAL A 18 -7.18 2.20 -21.22
CA VAL A 18 -7.34 1.75 -19.83
C VAL A 18 -7.13 2.92 -18.86
N ARG A 19 -6.03 3.69 -19.01
CA ARG A 19 -5.74 4.85 -18.15
C ARG A 19 -6.78 5.96 -18.20
N THR A 20 -7.56 6.07 -19.28
CA THR A 20 -8.69 7.01 -19.36
C THR A 20 -9.82 6.60 -18.41
N PHE A 21 -10.08 5.30 -18.26
CA PHE A 21 -11.15 4.78 -17.42
C PHE A 21 -10.71 4.48 -15.99
N THR A 22 -9.48 3.99 -15.80
CA THR A 22 -8.92 3.68 -14.47
C THR A 22 -8.25 4.89 -13.83
N GLY A 23 -8.17 6.02 -14.53
CA GLY A 23 -7.43 7.20 -14.13
C GLY A 23 -5.91 6.96 -14.09
N PRO A 24 -5.10 7.98 -13.73
CA PRO A 24 -3.82 7.71 -13.10
C PRO A 24 -4.06 6.75 -11.93
N ALA A 25 -3.08 5.88 -11.61
CA ALA A 25 -3.14 5.12 -10.38
C ALA A 25 -3.57 6.09 -9.27
N GLN A 26 -4.58 5.73 -8.47
CA GLN A 26 -5.17 6.57 -7.42
C GLN A 26 -4.17 6.74 -6.25
N ILE A 27 -2.95 7.13 -6.57
CA ILE A 27 -1.91 7.61 -5.68
C ILE A 27 -2.26 9.07 -5.45
N GLY A 28 -3.33 9.32 -4.70
CA GLY A 28 -3.85 10.66 -4.48
C GLY A 28 -5.37 10.70 -4.40
N ALA A 29 -5.91 11.31 -3.35
CA ALA A 29 -7.36 11.50 -3.13
C ALA A 29 -8.08 12.44 -4.16
N GLY A 30 -7.48 12.74 -5.31
CA GLY A 30 -8.04 13.65 -6.32
C GLY A 30 -8.04 15.12 -5.91
N HIS A 31 -7.44 15.45 -4.77
CA HIS A 31 -7.20 16.79 -4.25
C HIS A 31 -5.78 16.87 -3.67
N PRO A 32 -5.23 18.08 -3.41
CA PRO A 32 -3.98 18.20 -2.67
C PRO A 32 -4.08 17.45 -1.35
N GLU A 33 -3.18 16.50 -1.11
CA GLU A 33 -3.10 15.80 0.16
C GLU A 33 -2.40 16.70 1.16
N ALA A 34 -2.98 16.82 2.36
CA ALA A 34 -2.30 17.46 3.46
C ALA A 34 -1.07 16.62 3.86
N PRO A 35 -0.05 17.23 4.50
CA PRO A 35 1.06 16.47 5.05
C PRO A 35 0.57 15.31 5.93
N GLU A 36 1.20 14.14 5.81
CA GLU A 36 0.88 12.98 6.64
C GLU A 36 1.13 13.32 8.11
N ILE A 37 0.06 13.42 8.91
CA ILE A 37 0.16 13.62 10.36
C ILE A 37 0.18 12.24 11.02
N ARG A 38 1.38 11.67 11.21
CA ARG A 38 1.52 10.46 12.02
C ARG A 38 1.34 10.80 13.49
N ARG A 39 0.21 10.37 14.06
CA ARG A 39 -0.01 10.47 15.49
C ARG A 39 0.88 9.46 16.24
N ALA A 40 1.83 9.96 17.01
CA ALA A 40 2.80 9.13 17.74
C ALA A 40 2.13 8.26 18.84
N ASP A 41 1.00 8.71 19.35
CA ASP A 41 0.23 8.12 20.45
C ASP A 41 -1.12 7.54 19.95
N ALA A 42 -1.14 6.98 18.74
CA ALA A 42 -2.31 6.21 18.30
C ALA A 42 -2.59 5.06 19.30
N ALA A 43 -3.73 5.10 19.99
CA ALA A 43 -4.13 4.07 20.93
C ALA A 43 -4.50 2.78 20.19
N CYS A 44 -4.02 1.65 20.70
CA CYS A 44 -4.39 0.32 20.23
C CYS A 44 -5.89 0.06 20.49
N PRO A 45 -6.67 -0.38 19.50
CA PRO A 45 -8.10 -0.62 19.66
C PRO A 45 -8.42 -1.83 20.56
N ILE A 46 -7.43 -2.64 20.90
CA ILE A 46 -7.59 -3.84 21.73
C ILE A 46 -7.20 -3.55 23.19
N CYS A 47 -5.99 -3.05 23.43
CA CYS A 47 -5.46 -2.85 24.78
C CYS A 47 -5.45 -1.38 25.24
N GLY A 48 -5.77 -0.42 24.37
CA GLY A 48 -5.79 1.01 24.67
C GLY A 48 -4.43 1.70 24.75
N ARG A 49 -3.33 0.95 24.76
CA ARG A 49 -1.96 1.51 24.88
C ARG A 49 -1.45 2.12 23.59
N PRO A 50 -0.48 3.05 23.65
CA PRO A 50 0.18 3.58 22.47
C PRO A 50 0.72 2.47 21.53
N MET A 51 0.45 2.60 20.22
CA MET A 51 0.82 1.60 19.22
C MET A 51 2.33 1.40 19.10
N ASN A 52 3.13 2.41 19.48
CA ASN A 52 4.59 2.34 19.50
C ASN A 52 5.17 1.47 20.63
N GLU A 53 4.37 1.06 21.63
CA GLU A 53 4.78 0.11 22.68
C GLU A 53 4.64 -1.36 22.24
N HIS A 54 4.05 -1.62 21.08
CA HIS A 54 3.77 -2.97 20.62
C HIS A 54 4.97 -3.61 19.93
N THR A 55 5.13 -4.92 20.10
CA THR A 55 6.17 -5.68 19.40
C THR A 55 5.64 -6.25 18.09
N VAL A 56 6.35 -6.01 16.99
CA VAL A 56 6.04 -6.59 15.69
C VAL A 56 6.85 -7.87 15.51
N LEU A 57 6.18 -9.01 15.48
CA LEU A 57 6.77 -10.30 15.18
C LEU A 57 6.77 -10.52 13.67
N ARG A 58 7.96 -10.50 13.06
CA ARG A 58 8.19 -10.80 11.65
C ARG A 58 8.80 -12.19 11.53
N HIS A 59 8.33 -12.94 10.54
CA HIS A 59 8.73 -14.32 10.29
C HIS A 59 9.39 -14.40 8.90
N ASP A 60 10.38 -15.29 8.76
CA ASP A 60 11.08 -15.50 7.48
C ASP A 60 10.27 -16.42 6.53
N ASP A 61 9.42 -17.28 7.06
CA ASP A 61 8.51 -18.13 6.27
C ASP A 61 7.25 -17.33 5.87
N GLN A 62 6.96 -17.32 4.57
CA GLN A 62 5.76 -16.69 4.00
C GLN A 62 4.44 -17.33 4.46
N ARG A 63 4.49 -18.52 5.07
CA ARG A 63 3.31 -19.18 5.64
C ARG A 63 2.92 -18.61 7.01
N GLU A 64 3.82 -17.91 7.68
CA GLU A 64 3.57 -17.35 9.01
C GLU A 64 3.16 -15.87 8.90
N PRO A 65 1.97 -15.49 9.41
CA PRO A 65 1.54 -14.10 9.35
C PRO A 65 2.37 -13.26 10.31
N THR A 66 2.70 -12.03 9.90
CA THR A 66 3.23 -11.02 10.82
C THR A 66 2.19 -10.73 11.90
N ARG A 67 2.62 -10.72 13.18
CA ARG A 67 1.74 -10.46 14.33
C ARG A 67 2.19 -9.22 15.07
N LEU A 68 1.22 -8.51 15.64
CA LEU A 68 1.44 -7.35 16.49
C LEU A 68 0.99 -7.73 17.91
N VAL A 69 1.92 -7.70 18.86
CA VAL A 69 1.70 -8.20 20.22
C VAL A 69 1.49 -7.02 21.17
N CYS A 70 0.41 -7.06 21.94
CA CYS A 70 0.13 -6.06 22.97
C CYS A 70 1.18 -6.12 24.08
N PRO A 71 1.63 -4.97 24.60
CA PRO A 71 2.54 -4.92 25.75
C PRO A 71 1.88 -5.54 26.98
N THR A 72 2.65 -6.32 27.73
CA THR A 72 2.17 -7.09 28.89
C THR A 72 2.16 -6.29 30.20
N VAL A 73 2.72 -5.07 30.25
CA VAL A 73 2.85 -4.28 31.47
C VAL A 73 2.61 -2.81 31.21
#